data_AF-A0A0B1S7C1-F1
#
_entry.id   AF-A0A0B1S7C1-F1
#
_cell.length_a   1.000
_cell.length_b   1.000
_cell.length_c   1.000
_cell.angle_alpha   90.00
_cell.angle_beta   90.00
_cell.angle_gamma   90.00
#
_symmetry.space_group_name_H-M   'P 1'
#
loop_
_entity.id
_entity.type
_entity.pdbx_description
1 polymer ?
#
loop_
_entity_poly.entity_id
_entity_poly.type
_entity_poly.pdbx_seq_one_letter_code
_entity_poly.pdbx_strand_id
1 'polypeptide(L)'
;MVDASPPTKTDQSRRDHQKFAAATPTNDPRSSAPLRSLRTESGRVTYPLIYVSPAGSISVILSHAIIIEMSIDRCVRVVCHDNFAAFVNGRGTASCILHKKARMLHTRDMVYTKFSSTNDRLAVIGDEGILFSMSHLNEAYLVSSHIKGDS
;
A
#
# COMPACT_ATOMS: atom_id res chain seq x y z
N MET A 1 26.02 56.35 -16.85
CA MET A 1 25.98 56.29 -15.37
C MET A 1 24.60 56.83 -14.97
N VAL A 2 23.64 56.08 -14.46
CA VAL A 2 23.64 54.81 -13.71
C VAL A 2 22.50 53.94 -14.27
N ASP A 3 22.83 52.69 -14.56
CA ASP A 3 21.92 51.64 -15.03
C ASP A 3 21.28 50.97 -13.80
N ALA A 4 19.96 50.87 -13.75
CA ALA A 4 19.22 50.32 -12.62
C ALA A 4 18.42 49.10 -13.09
N SER A 5 19.03 47.93 -12.95
CA SER A 5 18.39 46.64 -13.26
C SER A 5 17.32 46.29 -12.22
N PRO A 6 16.16 45.71 -12.60
CA PRO A 6 15.15 45.27 -11.65
C PRO A 6 15.54 43.93 -10.99
N PRO A 7 15.07 43.66 -9.75
CA PRO A 7 15.41 42.46 -9.01
C PRO A 7 14.65 41.23 -9.52
N THR A 8 15.40 40.14 -9.73
CA THR A 8 14.89 38.81 -10.06
C THR A 8 14.13 38.22 -8.86
N LYS A 9 12.84 37.93 -9.05
CA LYS A 9 12.02 37.17 -8.09
C LYS A 9 12.27 35.67 -8.27
N THR A 10 13.00 35.09 -7.32
CA THR A 10 13.02 33.66 -7.00
C THR A 10 11.71 33.28 -6.31
N ASP A 11 10.93 32.35 -6.88
CA ASP A 11 10.25 31.26 -6.16
C ASP A 11 9.40 30.45 -7.14
N GLN A 12 10.05 29.60 -7.91
CA GLN A 12 9.36 28.60 -8.71
C GLN A 12 9.29 27.33 -7.88
N SER A 13 8.16 27.19 -7.18
CA SER A 13 7.76 25.97 -6.49
C SER A 13 7.86 24.74 -7.41
N ARG A 14 9.00 24.05 -7.34
CA ARG A 14 9.16 22.67 -7.82
C ARG A 14 8.31 21.78 -6.93
N ARG A 15 7.03 21.64 -7.25
CA ARG A 15 6.27 20.44 -6.88
C ARG A 15 6.78 19.31 -7.76
N ASP A 16 7.92 18.76 -7.38
CA ASP A 16 8.37 17.49 -7.93
C ASP A 16 7.29 16.46 -7.59
N HIS A 17 6.67 15.90 -8.63
CA HIS A 17 5.85 14.71 -8.53
C HIS A 17 6.71 13.59 -7.94
N GLN A 18 6.70 13.49 -6.61
CA GLN A 18 7.36 12.40 -5.90
C GLN A 18 6.62 11.11 -6.25
N LYS A 19 7.07 10.47 -7.33
CA LYS A 19 6.67 9.11 -7.68
C LYS A 19 6.98 8.25 -6.47
N PHE A 20 5.95 7.72 -5.83
CA PHE A 20 6.10 6.63 -4.87
C PHE A 20 6.63 5.41 -5.63
N ALA A 21 7.95 5.27 -5.67
CA ALA A 21 8.57 4.01 -6.02
C ALA A 21 8.34 3.08 -4.84
N ALA A 22 7.41 2.13 -5.00
CA ALA A 22 7.41 0.95 -4.14
C ALA A 22 8.82 0.36 -4.23
N ALA A 23 9.49 0.22 -3.08
CA ALA A 23 10.79 -0.40 -3.03
C ALA A 23 10.66 -1.82 -3.59
N THR A 24 11.05 -2.00 -4.85
CA THR A 24 11.27 -3.31 -5.43
C THR A 24 12.38 -3.94 -4.61
N PRO A 25 12.20 -5.14 -4.02
CA PRO A 25 13.30 -5.80 -3.34
C PRO A 25 14.45 -5.93 -4.34
N THR A 26 15.55 -5.24 -4.07
CA THR A 26 16.78 -5.42 -4.82
C THR A 26 17.24 -6.84 -4.52
N ASN A 27 17.18 -7.71 -5.53
CA ASN A 27 17.77 -9.04 -5.49
C ASN A 27 19.31 -8.90 -5.43
N ASP A 28 19.84 -8.37 -4.33
CA ASP A 28 21.27 -8.40 -4.05
C ASP A 28 21.58 -9.76 -3.40
N PRO A 29 22.24 -10.70 -4.11
CA PRO A 29 22.56 -12.01 -3.58
C PRO A 29 23.53 -11.95 -2.38
N ARG A 30 24.16 -10.80 -2.09
CA ARG A 30 25.06 -10.61 -0.94
C ARG A 30 24.36 -10.11 0.33
N SER A 31 23.09 -9.71 0.25
CA SER A 31 22.32 -9.17 1.38
C SER A 31 21.27 -10.15 1.94
N SER A 32 21.43 -11.44 1.63
CA SER A 32 20.67 -12.49 2.30
C SER A 32 21.61 -13.23 3.25
N ALA A 33 21.45 -13.01 4.55
CA ALA A 33 22.02 -13.93 5.53
C ALA A 33 21.48 -15.33 5.16
N PRO A 34 22.34 -16.35 5.00
CA PRO A 34 21.86 -17.69 4.75
C PRO A 34 20.93 -18.05 5.90
N LEU A 35 19.65 -18.27 5.61
CA LEU A 35 18.72 -18.87 6.55
C LEU A 35 19.33 -20.23 6.89
N ARG A 36 20.04 -20.30 8.03
CA ARG A 36 20.64 -21.54 8.51
C ARG A 36 19.54 -22.57 8.46
N SER A 37 19.75 -23.52 7.56
CA SER A 37 18.85 -24.58 7.17
C SER A 37 18.07 -25.15 8.37
N LEU A 38 16.84 -24.66 8.60
CA LEU A 38 15.83 -25.31 9.43
C LEU A 38 15.25 -26.53 8.67
N ARG A 39 16.14 -27.32 8.08
CA ARG A 39 15.82 -28.60 7.51
C ARG A 39 15.93 -29.60 8.66
N THR A 40 14.87 -30.35 8.89
CA THR A 40 14.93 -31.55 9.72
C THR A 40 15.96 -32.52 9.15
N GLU A 41 16.35 -33.55 9.91
CA GLU A 41 17.22 -34.64 9.43
C GLU A 41 16.73 -35.24 8.10
N SER A 42 15.43 -35.13 7.81
CA SER A 42 14.79 -35.54 6.55
C SER A 42 14.98 -34.57 5.36
N GLY A 43 15.67 -33.45 5.54
CA GLY A 43 15.82 -32.39 4.54
C GLY A 43 14.58 -31.50 4.39
N ARG A 44 13.49 -31.76 5.12
CA ARG A 44 12.25 -30.98 5.06
C ARG A 44 12.35 -29.71 5.89
N VAL A 45 11.97 -28.59 5.27
CA VAL A 45 11.80 -27.29 5.93
C VAL A 45 10.64 -27.36 6.91
N THR A 46 10.87 -26.96 8.16
CA THR A 46 9.80 -26.84 9.15
C THR A 46 9.29 -25.40 9.16
N TYR A 47 7.99 -25.23 8.99
CA TYR A 47 7.32 -23.93 9.06
C TYR A 47 6.68 -23.74 10.45
N PRO A 48 6.55 -22.49 10.95
CA PRO A 48 6.92 -21.23 10.29
C PRO A 48 8.43 -20.98 10.28
N LEU A 49 8.93 -20.36 9.21
CA LEU A 49 10.29 -19.81 9.20
C LEU A 49 10.22 -18.37 9.72
N ILE A 50 10.95 -18.08 10.78
CA ILE A 50 11.01 -16.74 11.38
C ILE A 50 12.41 -16.18 11.15
N TYR A 51 12.48 -15.00 10.56
CA TYR A 51 13.70 -14.23 10.38
C TYR A 51 13.54 -12.86 11.04
N VAL A 52 14.56 -12.43 11.78
CA VAL A 52 14.63 -11.10 12.37
C VAL A 52 15.85 -10.41 11.78
N SER A 53 15.64 -9.30 11.07
CA SER A 53 16.73 -8.53 10.50
C SER A 53 17.46 -7.73 11.58
N PRO A 54 18.74 -7.38 11.38
CA PRO A 54 19.46 -6.46 12.27
C PRO A 54 18.78 -5.09 12.42
N ALA A 55 17.96 -4.68 11.45
CA ALA A 55 17.17 -3.46 11.50
C ALA A 55 15.85 -3.59 12.29
N GLY A 56 15.59 -4.74 12.92
CA GLY A 56 14.42 -4.99 13.76
C GLY A 56 13.13 -5.29 13.00
N SER A 57 13.21 -5.62 11.71
CA SER A 57 12.07 -6.16 10.97
C SER A 57 11.97 -7.68 11.16
N ILE A 58 10.75 -8.18 11.33
CA ILE A 58 10.49 -9.61 11.49
C ILE A 58 9.74 -10.09 10.25
N SER A 59 10.19 -11.19 9.66
CA SER A 59 9.55 -11.88 8.54
C SER A 59 9.18 -13.30 8.98
N VAL A 60 7.92 -13.68 8.79
CA VAL A 60 7.39 -15.01 9.08
C VAL A 60 6.89 -15.62 7.78
N ILE A 61 7.47 -16.72 7.35
CA ILE A 61 7.05 -17.47 6.16
C ILE A 61 6.28 -18.69 6.64
N LEU A 62 5.06 -18.86 6.14
CA LEU A 62 4.18 -19.99 6.44
C LEU A 62 4.24 -21.05 5.32
N SER A 63 3.74 -22.25 5.61
CA SER A 63 3.74 -23.41 4.69
C SER A 63 3.02 -23.17 3.37
N HIS A 64 2.04 -22.27 3.34
CA HIS A 64 1.21 -21.99 2.16
C HIS A 64 1.64 -20.73 1.38
N ALA A 65 2.94 -20.43 1.37
CA ALA A 65 3.51 -19.26 0.68
C ALA A 65 2.89 -17.91 1.11
N ILE A 66 2.41 -17.86 2.37
CA ILE A 66 1.98 -16.64 3.03
C ILE A 66 3.19 -16.08 3.78
N ILE A 67 3.51 -14.82 3.53
CA ILE A 67 4.59 -14.10 4.18
C ILE A 67 3.98 -13.00 5.02
N ILE A 68 4.35 -12.95 6.30
CA ILE A 68 4.00 -11.86 7.22
C ILE A 68 5.28 -11.09 7.50
N GLU A 69 5.29 -9.80 7.19
CA GLU A 69 6.38 -8.91 7.52
C GLU A 69 5.89 -7.85 8.48
N MET A 70 6.66 -7.61 9.52
CA MET A 70 6.33 -6.61 10.53
C MET A 70 7.57 -5.81 10.87
N SER A 71 7.35 -4.51 11.04
CA SER A 71 8.27 -3.65 11.77
C SER A 71 7.59 -3.34 13.09
N ILE A 72 8.24 -3.71 14.20
CA ILE A 72 7.70 -3.55 15.56
C ILE A 72 7.16 -2.12 15.72
N ASP A 73 5.92 -2.00 16.18
CA ASP A 73 5.15 -0.76 16.40
C ASP A 73 4.95 0.16 15.18
N ARG A 74 5.42 -0.23 13.98
CA ARG A 74 5.38 0.62 12.78
C ARG A 74 4.41 0.12 11.73
N CYS A 75 4.41 -1.17 11.44
CA CYS A 75 3.48 -1.75 10.45
C CYS A 75 3.49 -3.27 10.45
N VAL A 76 2.43 -3.83 9.88
CA VAL A 76 2.31 -5.23 9.49
C VAL A 76 1.87 -5.31 8.04
N ARG A 77 2.50 -6.19 7.26
CA ARG A 77 2.16 -6.54 5.89
C ARG A 77 2.00 -8.05 5.78
N VAL A 78 0.92 -8.50 5.15
CA VAL A 78 0.71 -9.89 4.77
C VAL A 78 0.75 -9.97 3.25
N VAL A 79 1.53 -10.90 2.71
CA VAL A 79 1.65 -11.15 1.28
C VAL A 79 1.32 -12.62 1.03
N CYS A 80 0.26 -12.86 0.27
CA CYS A 80 -0.02 -14.14 -0.35
C CYS A 80 0.28 -13.99 -1.84
N HIS A 81 1.43 -14.52 -2.27
CA HIS A 81 1.90 -14.39 -3.65
C HIS A 81 0.79 -14.78 -4.64
N ASP A 82 0.64 -13.97 -5.69
CA ASP A 82 -0.38 -14.10 -6.73
C ASP A 82 -1.84 -14.08 -6.27
N ASN A 83 -2.16 -13.83 -4.99
CA ASN A 83 -3.54 -13.71 -4.52
C ASN A 83 -3.82 -12.29 -4.08
N PHE A 84 -3.20 -11.87 -2.97
CA PHE A 84 -3.38 -10.54 -2.41
C PHE A 84 -2.21 -10.13 -1.52
N ALA A 85 -2.11 -8.83 -1.25
CA ALA A 85 -1.34 -8.30 -0.15
C ALA A 85 -2.22 -7.39 0.71
N ALA A 86 -2.03 -7.41 2.01
CA ALA A 86 -2.70 -6.52 2.96
C ALA A 86 -1.65 -5.83 3.82
N PHE A 87 -1.90 -4.58 4.19
CA PHE A 87 -0.98 -3.78 5.01
C PHE A 87 -1.77 -2.93 5.98
N VAL A 88 -1.22 -2.71 7.17
CA VAL A 88 -1.68 -1.72 8.14
C VAL A 88 -0.49 -1.08 8.83
N ASN A 89 -0.55 0.22 9.07
CA ASN A 89 0.44 0.91 9.88
C ASN A 89 0.15 0.77 11.39
N GLY A 90 1.15 0.98 12.23
CA GLY A 90 1.05 0.78 13.69
C GLY A 90 0.03 1.70 14.38
N ARG A 91 -0.38 2.80 13.72
CA ARG A 91 -1.41 3.71 14.25
C ARG A 91 -2.83 3.37 13.80
N GLY A 92 -3.01 2.41 12.89
CA GLY A 92 -4.31 2.11 12.27
C GLY A 92 -4.85 3.21 11.35
N THR A 93 -4.11 4.30 11.12
CA THR A 93 -4.56 5.45 10.29
C THR A 93 -4.40 5.23 8.79
N ALA A 94 -3.72 4.15 8.40
CA ALA A 94 -3.55 3.79 7.01
C ALA A 94 -3.47 2.26 6.88
N SER A 95 -4.26 1.73 5.96
CA SER A 95 -4.22 0.32 5.59
C SER A 95 -4.52 0.16 4.10
N CYS A 96 -4.12 -0.95 3.52
CA CYS A 96 -4.47 -1.24 2.13
C CYS A 96 -4.66 -2.73 1.88
N ILE A 97 -5.46 -3.05 0.87
CA ILE A 97 -5.61 -4.38 0.31
C ILE A 97 -5.31 -4.27 -1.19
N LEU A 98 -4.31 -5.01 -1.65
CA LEU A 98 -3.96 -5.16 -3.04
C LEU A 98 -4.45 -6.54 -3.48
N HIS A 99 -5.48 -6.58 -4.30
CA HIS A 99 -6.01 -7.81 -4.90
C HIS A 99 -6.01 -7.68 -6.43
N LYS A 100 -6.03 -8.81 -7.13
CA LYS A 100 -6.05 -8.83 -8.61
C LYS A 100 -7.20 -8.02 -9.20
N LYS A 101 -8.37 -8.05 -8.56
CA LYS A 101 -9.58 -7.37 -9.04
C LYS A 101 -9.76 -5.94 -8.53
N ALA A 102 -9.15 -5.59 -7.40
CA ALA A 102 -9.32 -4.27 -6.80
C ALA A 102 -8.14 -3.92 -5.89
N ARG A 103 -7.88 -2.62 -5.78
CA ARG A 103 -6.91 -2.04 -4.84
C ARG A 103 -7.66 -1.09 -3.93
N MET A 104 -7.59 -1.34 -2.63
CA MET A 104 -8.25 -0.54 -1.61
C MET A 104 -7.19 0.14 -0.76
N LEU A 105 -7.31 1.44 -0.57
CA LEU A 105 -6.47 2.25 0.30
C LEU A 105 -7.37 2.97 1.29
N HIS A 106 -7.22 2.62 2.56
CA HIS A 106 -7.82 3.33 3.67
C HIS A 106 -6.83 4.39 4.18
N THR A 107 -7.32 5.62 4.29
CA THR A 107 -6.70 6.74 5.00
C THR A 107 -7.57 7.07 6.22
N ARG A 108 -7.23 8.11 7.00
CA ARG A 108 -7.98 8.43 8.23
C ARG A 108 -9.49 8.57 8.04
N ASP A 109 -9.90 9.13 6.91
CA ASP A 109 -11.27 9.61 6.73
C ASP A 109 -11.99 8.88 5.59
N MET A 110 -11.26 8.16 4.73
CA MET A 110 -11.82 7.61 3.50
C MET A 110 -11.19 6.27 3.12
N VAL A 111 -11.96 5.48 2.38
CA VAL A 111 -11.47 4.29 1.66
C VAL A 111 -11.58 4.52 0.16
N TYR A 112 -10.44 4.58 -0.50
CA TYR A 112 -10.31 4.66 -1.96
C TYR A 112 -10.21 3.26 -2.54
N THR A 113 -11.10 2.92 -3.45
CA THR A 113 -11.10 1.63 -4.14
C THR A 113 -10.93 1.85 -5.63
N LYS A 114 -9.90 1.27 -6.23
CA LYS A 114 -9.69 1.20 -7.69
C LYS A 114 -9.93 -0.22 -8.19
N PHE A 115 -10.82 -0.39 -9.15
CA PHE A 115 -11.11 -1.70 -9.74
C PHE A 115 -10.19 -1.97 -10.93
N SER A 116 -9.59 -3.17 -11.00
CA SER A 116 -8.57 -3.50 -12.00
C SER A 116 -9.13 -4.00 -13.33
N SER A 117 -10.34 -4.58 -13.34
CA SER A 117 -10.85 -5.34 -14.49
C SER A 117 -11.49 -4.50 -15.59
N THR A 118 -11.87 -3.26 -15.32
CA THR A 118 -12.72 -2.46 -16.22
C THR A 118 -12.58 -0.97 -15.94
N ASN A 119 -11.67 -0.30 -16.65
CA ASN A 119 -11.44 1.16 -16.64
C ASN A 119 -11.07 1.79 -15.28
N ASP A 120 -10.66 3.06 -15.29
CA ASP A 120 -10.35 3.88 -14.11
C ASP A 120 -11.58 4.17 -13.21
N ARG A 121 -12.41 3.15 -12.96
CA ARG A 121 -13.52 3.20 -12.02
C ARG A 121 -12.95 3.26 -10.61
N LEU A 122 -13.38 4.28 -9.88
CA LEU A 122 -13.03 4.49 -8.49
C LEU A 122 -14.32 4.49 -7.66
N ALA A 123 -14.23 3.95 -6.47
CA ALA A 123 -15.20 4.20 -5.42
C ALA A 123 -14.47 4.86 -4.25
N VAL A 124 -15.03 5.94 -3.72
CA VAL A 124 -14.55 6.58 -2.49
C VAL A 124 -15.65 6.45 -1.45
N ILE A 125 -15.32 5.78 -0.36
CA ILE A 125 -16.22 5.56 0.77
C ILE A 125 -15.81 6.54 1.87
N GLY A 126 -16.74 7.38 2.30
CA GLY A 126 -16.56 8.30 3.42
C GLY A 126 -17.85 8.44 4.22
N ASP A 127 -17.87 9.34 5.21
CA ASP A 127 -18.98 9.46 6.16
C ASP A 127 -20.31 9.87 5.50
N GLU A 128 -20.25 10.67 4.44
CA GLU A 128 -21.43 11.16 3.70
C GLU A 128 -22.01 10.13 2.71
N GLY A 129 -21.31 9.01 2.49
CA GLY A 129 -21.73 7.95 1.57
C GLY A 129 -20.62 7.45 0.64
N ILE A 130 -21.03 6.91 -0.51
CA ILE A 130 -20.11 6.30 -1.47
C ILE A 130 -20.19 7.06 -2.79
N LEU A 131 -19.05 7.61 -3.21
CA LEU A 131 -18.89 8.26 -4.51
C LEU A 131 -18.32 7.26 -5.52
N PHE A 132 -19.02 7.05 -6.63
CA PHE A 132 -18.59 6.22 -7.74
C PHE A 132 -18.18 7.08 -8.93
N SER A 133 -16.96 6.88 -9.45
CA SER A 133 -16.55 7.37 -10.76
C SER A 133 -16.65 6.26 -11.80
N MET A 134 -17.12 6.62 -12.99
CA MET A 134 -17.13 5.72 -14.13
C MET A 134 -16.50 6.39 -15.34
N SER A 135 -15.71 5.64 -16.09
CA SER A 135 -14.96 6.17 -17.24
C SER A 135 -15.82 6.68 -18.40
N HIS A 136 -17.12 6.39 -18.41
CA HIS A 136 -18.06 6.73 -19.48
C HIS A 136 -19.10 7.77 -19.04
N LEU A 137 -18.91 8.36 -17.86
CA LEU A 137 -19.79 9.36 -17.30
C LEU A 137 -18.98 10.64 -17.09
N ASN A 138 -19.55 11.77 -17.48
CA ASN A 138 -18.92 13.09 -17.28
C ASN A 138 -18.91 13.49 -15.80
N GLU A 139 -19.78 12.86 -15.00
CA GLU A 139 -20.01 13.18 -13.59
C GLU A 139 -19.89 11.91 -12.72
N ALA A 140 -19.59 12.12 -11.44
CA ALA A 140 -19.54 11.06 -10.44
C ALA A 140 -20.89 10.92 -9.74
N TYR A 141 -21.24 9.69 -9.33
CA TYR A 141 -22.50 9.37 -8.67
C TYR A 141 -22.29 9.21 -7.17
N LEU A 142 -22.99 10.00 -6.37
CA LEU A 142 -22.96 9.90 -4.90
C LEU A 142 -24.18 9.12 -4.42
N VAL A 143 -23.94 8.02 -3.73
CA VAL A 143 -24.96 7.33 -2.93
C VAL A 143 -24.83 7.85 -1.50
N SER A 144 -25.73 8.75 -1.10
CA SER A 144 -25.69 9.40 0.21
C SER A 144 -26.20 8.48 1.32
N SER A 145 -25.58 8.58 2.50
CA SER A 145 -26.01 7.90 3.73
C SER A 145 -27.26 8.52 4.37
N HIS A 146 -27.68 9.73 3.95
CA HIS A 146 -28.78 10.48 4.56
C HIS A 146 -30.16 10.21 3.95
N ILE A 147 -30.24 9.35 2.92
CA ILE A 147 -31.52 8.98 2.32
C ILE A 147 -32.21 7.98 3.26
N LYS A 148 -33.12 8.48 4.11
CA LYS A 148 -34.11 7.64 4.78
C LYS A 148 -35.13 7.21 3.73
N GLY A 149 -35.25 5.91 3.48
CA GLY A 149 -36.41 5.38 2.78
C GLY A 149 -37.67 5.67 3.60
N ASP A 150 -38.79 5.89 2.92
CA ASP A 150 -40.10 5.97 3.58
C ASP A 150 -40.30 4.66 4.37
N SER A 151 -40.32 4.78 5.70
CA SER A 151 -40.51 3.69 6.65
C SER A 151 -41.98 3.29 6.76
#